data_AF-A0A429Y4Q5-F1
#
_entry.id   AF-A0A429Y4Q5-F1
#
_cell.length_a   1.000
_cell.length_b   1.000
_cell.length_c   1.000
_cell.angle_alpha   90.00
_cell.angle_beta   90.00
_cell.angle_gamma   90.00
#
_symmetry.space_group_name_H-M   'P 1'
#
loop_
_entity.id
_entity.type
_entity.pdbx_description
1 polymer ?
#
loop_
_entity_poly.entity_id
_entity_poly.type
_entity_poly.pdbx_seq_one_letter_code
_entity_poly.pdbx_strand_id
1 'polypeptide(L)' 'MKTLKGQFVLSIITAILFVIGSFYYIEITGNSEYLLVRIMYYFAMIFSVFNAGLLTQKFIQTKKDD' A
#
# COMPACT_ATOMS: atom_id res chain seq x y z
N MET A 1 18.76 -6.15 0.50
CA MET A 1 17.71 -5.17 0.15
C MET A 1 17.90 -3.89 0.97
N LYS A 2 18.68 -2.91 0.49
CA LYS A 2 18.94 -1.62 1.19
C LYS A 2 19.05 -0.42 0.22
N THR A 3 18.53 -0.53 -1.01
CA THR A 3 18.59 0.55 -2.01
C THR A 3 17.25 1.26 -2.13
N LEU A 4 17.26 2.58 -2.36
CA LEU A 4 16.05 3.42 -2.51
C LEU A 4 15.15 2.90 -3.63
N LYS A 5 15.73 2.46 -4.76
CA LYS A 5 15.03 1.82 -5.88
C LYS A 5 14.27 0.56 -5.45
N GLY A 6 14.89 -0.27 -4.62
CA GLY A 6 14.27 -1.50 -4.11
C GLY A 6 13.10 -1.22 -3.16
N GLN A 7 13.28 -0.26 -2.24
CA GLN A 7 12.20 0.18 -1.34
C GLN A 7 11.02 0.77 -2.12
N PHE A 8 11.31 1.55 -3.16
CA PHE A 8 10.31 2.14 -4.03
C PHE A 8 9.47 1.07 -4.74
N VAL A 9 10.11 0.14 -5.45
CA VAL A 9 9.42 -0.96 -6.15
C VAL A 9 8.60 -1.81 -5.16
N LEU A 10 9.17 -2.14 -4.00
CA LEU A 10 8.47 -2.93 -3.00
C LEU A 10 7.25 -2.20 -2.45
N SER A 11 7.33 -0.88 -2.24
CA SER A 11 6.19 -0.08 -1.77
C SER A 11 5.04 -0.07 -2.76
N ILE A 12 5.33 0.01 -4.07
CA ILE A 12 4.30 -0.03 -5.12
C ILE A 12 3.64 -1.40 -5.14
N ILE A 13 4.43 -2.48 -5.14
CA ILE A 13 3.89 -3.85 -5.15
C ILE A 13 3.02 -4.08 -3.91
N THR A 14 3.49 -3.64 -2.73
CA THR A 14 2.76 -3.76 -1.47
C THR A 14 1.43 -3.02 -1.54
N ALA A 15 1.42 -1.79 -2.07
CA ALA A 15 0.19 -1.02 -2.22
C ALA A 15 -0.82 -1.70 -3.15
N ILE A 16 -0.37 -2.23 -4.29
CA ILE A 16 -1.23 -2.97 -5.23
C ILE A 16 -1.83 -4.22 -4.55
N LEU A 17 -1.00 -4.98 -3.82
CA LEU A 17 -1.45 -6.18 -3.12
C LEU A 17 -2.47 -5.86 -2.03
N PHE A 18 -2.30 -4.77 -1.28
CA PHE A 18 -3.31 -4.35 -0.30
C PHE A 18 -4.61 -3.92 -0.96
N VAL A 19 -4.57 -3.20 -2.09
CA VAL A 19 -5.80 -2.81 -2.82
C VAL A 19 -6.57 -4.05 -3.27
N ILE A 20 -5.90 -4.98 -3.96
CA ILE A 20 -6.54 -6.22 -4.43
C ILE A 20 -7.02 -7.06 -3.25
N GLY A 21 -6.17 -7.25 -2.25
CA GLY A 21 -6.46 -8.05 -1.07
C GLY A 21 -7.64 -7.50 -0.28
N SER A 22 -7.74 -6.17 -0.12
CA SER A 22 -8.88 -5.55 0.53
C SER A 22 -10.17 -5.79 -0.26
N PHE A 23 -10.20 -5.57 -1.58
CA PHE A 23 -11.40 -5.82 -2.38
C PHE A 23 -11.86 -7.27 -2.27
N TYR A 24 -10.95 -8.23 -2.42
CA TYR A 24 -11.24 -9.64 -2.28
C TYR A 24 -11.72 -10.01 -0.87
N TYR A 25 -11.07 -9.46 0.16
CA TYR A 25 -11.44 -9.73 1.55
C TYR A 25 -12.81 -9.17 1.91
N ILE A 26 -13.17 -7.98 1.42
CA ILE A 26 -14.49 -7.37 1.63
C ILE A 26 -15.59 -8.22 1.00
N GLU A 27 -15.35 -8.75 -0.21
CA GLU A 27 -16.29 -9.62 -0.92
C GLU A 27 -16.58 -10.90 -0.12
N ILE A 28 -15.56 -11.50 0.49
CA ILE A 28 -15.70 -12.75 1.26
C ILE A 28 -16.26 -12.51 2.67
N THR A 29 -15.94 -11.39 3.30
CA THR A 29 -16.22 -11.13 4.73
C THR A 29 -17.35 -10.13 4.97
N GLY A 30 -18.33 -10.08 4.07
CA GLY A 30 -19.45 -9.13 4.12
C GLY A 30 -20.31 -9.15 5.40
N ASN A 31 -20.19 -10.19 6.23
CA ASN A 31 -20.88 -10.32 7.51
C ASN A 31 -20.31 -9.40 8.61
N SER A 32 -21.18 -8.99 9.54
CA SER A 32 -20.85 -8.08 10.64
C SER A 32 -19.76 -8.58 11.61
N GLU A 33 -19.54 -9.90 11.66
CA GLU A 33 -18.54 -10.55 12.51
C GLU A 33 -17.09 -10.12 12.19
N TYR A 34 -16.83 -9.69 10.95
CA TYR A 34 -15.49 -9.28 10.48
C TYR A 34 -15.34 -7.77 10.29
N LEU A 35 -16.29 -6.97 10.80
CA LEU A 35 -16.32 -5.53 10.58
C LEU A 35 -15.04 -4.81 11.05
N LEU A 36 -14.52 -5.17 12.23
CA LEU A 36 -13.28 -4.59 12.76
C LEU A 36 -12.08 -4.93 11.86
N VAL A 37 -11.97 -6.20 11.45
CA VAL A 37 -10.86 -6.67 10.59
C VAL A 37 -10.91 -5.98 9.23
N ARG A 38 -12.11 -5.82 8.64
CA ARG A 38 -12.29 -5.07 7.38
C ARG A 38 -11.84 -3.62 7.52
N ILE A 39 -12.20 -2.94 8.61
CA ILE A 39 -11.76 -1.56 8.89
C ILE A 39 -10.23 -1.49 8.94
N MET A 40 -9.57 -2.41 9.65
CA MET A 40 -8.11 -2.47 9.71
C MET A 40 -7.47 -2.68 8.32
N TYR A 41 -8.06 -3.55 7.50
CA TYR A 41 -7.60 -3.76 6.12
C TYR A 41 -7.71 -2.50 5.26
N TYR A 42 -8.80 -1.72 5.40
CA TYR A 42 -8.91 -0.43 4.71
C TYR A 42 -7.81 0.55 5.16
N PHE A 43 -7.52 0.64 6.46
CA PHE A 43 -6.42 1.47 6.95
C PHE A 43 -5.06 1.01 6.42
N ALA A 44 -4.79 -0.29 6.43
CA ALA A 44 -3.56 -0.85 5.88
C ALA A 44 -3.41 -0.51 4.38
N MET A 45 -4.49 -0.62 3.62
CA MET A 45 -4.53 -0.19 2.21
C MET A 45 -4.21 1.29 2.06
N ILE A 46 -4.91 2.17 2.78
CA ILE A 46 -4.70 3.62 2.71
C ILE A 46 -3.24 3.97 3.04
N PHE A 47 -2.68 3.41 4.12
CA PHE A 47 -1.29 3.67 4.50
C PHE A 47 -0.30 3.15 3.46
N SER A 48 -0.54 1.98 2.87
CA SER A 48 0.33 1.43 1.83
C SER A 48 0.37 2.32 0.59
N VAL A 49 -0.79 2.81 0.13
CA VAL A 49 -0.91 3.71 -1.03
C VAL A 49 -0.27 5.06 -0.73
N PHE A 50 -0.51 5.62 0.45
CA PHE A 50 0.10 6.88 0.88
C PHE A 50 1.63 6.77 0.93
N ASN A 51 2.17 5.69 1.51
CA ASN A 51 3.61 5.44 1.58
C ASN A 51 4.24 5.27 0.19
N ALA A 52 3.56 4.55 -0.73
CA ALA A 52 4.01 4.44 -2.11
C ALA A 52 4.06 5.82 -2.79
N GLY A 53 3.06 6.68 -2.55
CA GLY A 53 3.04 8.06 -3.04
C GLY A 53 4.21 8.90 -2.52
N LEU A 54 4.49 8.87 -1.21
CA LEU A 54 5.62 9.58 -0.61
C LEU A 54 6.97 9.10 -1.17
N LEU A 55 7.15 7.78 -1.30
CA LEU A 55 8.36 7.20 -1.89
C LEU A 55 8.51 7.57 -3.37
N THR A 56 7.39 7.68 -4.11
CA THR A 56 7.39 8.18 -5.49
C THR A 56 7.90 9.61 -5.56
N GLN A 57 7.39 10.51 -4.71
CA GLN A 57 7.85 11.90 -4.66
C GLN A 57 9.34 11.98 -4.34
N LYS A 58 9.78 11.23 -3.32
CA LYS A 58 11.20 11.16 -2.93
C LYS A 58 12.07 10.65 -4.08
N PHE A 59 11.63 9.62 -4.80
CA PHE A 59 12.36 9.05 -5.93
C PHE A 59 12.49 10.03 -7.09
N ILE A 60 11.43 10.78 -7.41
CA ILE A 60 11.45 11.83 -8.45
C ILE A 60 12.38 12.98 -8.04
N GLN A 61 12.35 13.39 -6.77
CA GLN A 61 13.19 14.47 -6.27
C GLN A 61 14.68 14.11 -6.35
N THR A 62 15.06 12.91 -5.89
CA THR A 62 16.45 12.43 -6.01
C THR A 62 16.93 12.41 -7.46
N LYS A 63 16.06 12.08 -8.43
CA LYS A 63 16.41 12.13 -9.85
C LYS A 63 16.54 13.55 -10.46
N LYS A 64 15.97 14.57 -9.81
CA LYS A 64 16.11 15.98 -10.25
C LYS A 64 17.38 16.62 -9.70
N ASP A 65 17.86 16.13 -8.57
CA ASP A 65 19.05 16.66 -7.89
C ASP A 65 20.36 16.00 -8.37
N ASP A 66 20.26 14.88 -9.12
CA ASP A 66 21.35 14.20 -9.86
C ASP A 66 21.48 14.70 -11.31
#